data_AF-A0A318D920-F1
#
_entry.id   AF-A0A318D920-F1
#
_cell.length_a   1.000
_cell.length_b   1.000
_cell.length_c   1.000
_cell.angle_alpha   90.00
_cell.angle_beta   90.00
_cell.angle_gamma   90.00
#
_symmetry.space_group_name_H-M   'P 1'
#
loop_
_entity.id
_entity.type
_entity.pdbx_description
1 polymer ?
#
loop_
_entity_poly.entity_id
_entity_poly.type
_entity_poly.pdbx_seq_one_letter_code
_entity_poly.pdbx_strand_id
1 'polypeptide(L)' 'AQGTVKLSELAGIVGPHQQPVMRDRYFRPTRTLSEYTRLAERDGAIPD' A
#
# COMPACT_ATOMS: atom_id res chain seq x y z
N ALA A 1 -3.23 18.16 -4.13
CA ALA A 1 -4.29 17.17 -4.39
C ALA A 1 -3.65 15.79 -4.23
N GLN A 2 -4.01 15.03 -3.20
CA GLN A 2 -3.45 13.69 -3.01
C GLN A 2 -3.95 12.78 -4.14
N GLY A 3 -2.97 12.16 -4.81
CA GLY A 3 -3.04 11.73 -6.20
C GLY A 3 -3.97 10.55 -6.44
N THR A 4 -4.72 10.62 -7.53
CA THR A 4 -5.36 9.45 -8.13
C THR A 4 -4.26 8.55 -8.68
N VAL A 5 -4.11 7.34 -8.15
CA VAL A 5 -3.17 6.33 -8.66
C VAL A 5 -3.91 5.37 -9.59
N LYS A 6 -3.31 5.05 -10.74
CA LYS A 6 -3.90 4.06 -11.65
C LYS A 6 -3.65 2.64 -11.10
N LEU A 7 -4.64 1.76 -11.21
CA LEU A 7 -4.48 0.35 -10.80
C LEU A 7 -3.32 -0.35 -11.53
N SER A 8 -3.00 0.06 -12.76
CA SER A 8 -1.85 -0.44 -13.51
C SER A 8 -0.51 -0.06 -12.88
N GLU A 9 -0.42 1.08 -12.20
CA GLU A 9 0.81 1.52 -11.51
C GLU A 9 1.02 0.70 -10.23
N LEU A 10 -0.07 0.37 -9.52
CA LEU A 10 0.00 -0.53 -8.35
C LEU A 10 0.47 -1.94 -8.73
N ALA A 11 0.13 -2.41 -9.94
CA ALA A 11 0.61 -3.71 -10.44
C ALA A 11 2.12 -3.72 -10.71
N GLY A 12 2.75 -2.55 -10.84
CA GLY A 12 4.20 -2.40 -11.01
C GLY A 12 4.98 -2.43 -9.68
N ILE A 13 4.30 -2.50 -8.53
CA ILE A 13 4.97 -2.56 -7.22
C ILE A 13 5.66 -3.92 -7.06
N VAL A 14 6.98 -3.89 -6.89
CA VAL A 14 7.84 -5.05 -6.68
C VAL A 14 8.62 -4.92 -5.38
N GLY A 15 8.94 -6.05 -4.75
CA GLY A 15 9.79 -6.10 -3.57
C GLY A 15 11.28 -5.91 -3.89
N PRO A 16 12.15 -5.96 -2.86
CA PRO A 16 13.61 -5.72 -2.99
C PRO A 16 14.33 -6.59 -4.02
N HIS A 17 13.77 -7.75 -4.38
CA HIS A 17 14.31 -8.69 -5.36
C HIS A 17 13.59 -8.64 -6.72
N GLN A 18 12.89 -7.54 -7.03
CA GLN A 18 12.04 -7.39 -8.22
C GLN A 18 10.93 -8.45 -8.34
N GLN A 19 10.56 -9.07 -7.23
CA GLN A 19 9.46 -10.03 -7.19
C GLN A 19 8.14 -9.28 -6.98
N PRO A 20 7.04 -9.68 -7.67
CA PRO A 20 5.74 -9.07 -7.47
C PRO A 20 5.29 -9.15 -6.01
N VAL A 21 4.72 -8.06 -5.50
CA VAL A 21 4.09 -8.08 -4.17
C VAL A 21 2.80 -8.89 -4.25
N MET A 22 2.75 -10.02 -3.52
CA MET A 22 1.57 -10.87 -3.49
C MET A 22 0.41 -10.16 -2.78
N ARG A 23 -0.75 -10.16 -3.43
CA ARG A 23 -2.00 -9.69 -2.81
C ARG A 23 -2.51 -10.75 -1.84
N ASP A 24 -2.82 -10.33 -0.61
CA ASP A 24 -3.59 -11.16 0.31
C ASP A 24 -5.05 -11.22 -0.17
N ARG A 25 -5.45 -12.41 -0.63
CA ARG A 25 -6.78 -12.71 -1.18
C ARG A 25 -7.84 -12.83 -0.10
N TYR A 26 -7.44 -13.07 1.14
CA TYR A 26 -8.33 -13.22 2.29
C TYR A 26 -8.35 -11.97 3.17
N PHE A 27 -7.65 -10.92 2.76
CA PHE A 27 -7.62 -9.65 3.46
C PHE A 27 -9.04 -9.11 3.63
N ARG A 28 -9.44 -8.92 4.90
CA ARG A 28 -10.67 -8.24 5.27
C ARG A 28 -10.27 -6.94 5.97
N PRO A 29 -10.55 -5.77 5.38
CA PRO A 29 -10.19 -4.50 6.02
C PRO A 29 -10.95 -4.37 7.34
N THR A 30 -10.21 -4.20 8.44
CA THR A 30 -10.79 -3.92 9.77
C THR A 30 -10.79 -2.42 10.10
N ARG A 31 -10.22 -1.61 9.21
CA ARG A 31 -10.06 -0.16 9.32
C ARG A 31 -10.31 0.49 7.97
N THR A 32 -10.63 1.77 7.97
CA THR A 32 -10.65 2.58 6.74
C THR A 32 -9.25 2.70 6.15
N LEU A 33 -9.14 2.96 4.85
CA LEU A 33 -7.85 3.13 4.20
C LEU A 33 -7.04 4.29 4.82
N SER A 34 -7.70 5.39 5.18
CA SER A 34 -7.06 6.54 5.81
C SER A 34 -6.49 6.23 7.20
N GLU A 35 -7.11 5.32 7.96
CA GLU A 35 -6.56 4.85 9.23
C GLU A 35 -5.30 4.01 9.03
N TYR A 36 -5.26 3.13 8.02
CA TYR A 36 -4.04 2.41 7.67
C TYR A 36 -2.90 3.36 7.29
N THR A 37 -3.18 4.41 6.49
CA THR A 37 -2.18 5.41 6.10
C THR A 37 -1.62 6.15 7.32
N ARG A 38 -2.48 6.67 8.21
CA ARG A 38 -2.04 7.39 9.42
C ARG A 38 -1.22 6.51 10.37
N LEU A 39 -1.53 5.23 10.44
CA LEU A 39 -0.77 4.27 11.23
C LEU A 39 0.62 4.03 10.62
N ALA A 40 0.67 3.79 9.31
CA ALA A 40 1.93 3.55 8.60
C ALA A 40 2.87 4.78 8.62
N GLU A 41 2.34 6.00 8.53
CA GLU A 41 3.11 7.24 8.73
C GLU A 41 3.69 7.32 10.14
N ARG A 42 2.86 7.07 11.17
CA ARG A 42 3.29 7.09 12.58
C ARG A 42 4.39 6.08 12.87
N ASP A 43 4.28 4.89 12.29
CA ASP A 43 5.23 3.79 12.47
C ASP A 43 6.48 3.95 11.57
N GLY A 44 6.54 4.98 10.73
CA GLY A 44 7.65 5.23 9.81
C GLY A 44 7.73 4.25 8.63
N ALA A 45 6.65 3.51 8.36
CA ALA A 45 6.57 2.55 7.26
C ALA A 45 6.34 3.22 5.90
N ILE A 46 5.89 4.48 5.88
CA ILE A 46 5.83 5.33 4.70
C ILE A 46 6.95 6.37 4.84
N PRO A 47 8.07 6.23 4.10
CA PRO A 47 9.12 7.25 4.07
C PRO A 47 8.64 8.49 3.28
N ASP A 48 9.18 9.66 3.65
CA ASP A 48 8.96 10.93 2.95
C ASP A 48 9.56 10.95 1.53
#